data_AF-A0A6V7WFD8-F1
#
_entry.id   AF-A0A6V7WFD8-F1
#
_cell.length_a   1.000
_cell.length_b   1.000
_cell.length_c   1.000
_cell.angle_alpha   90.00
_cell.angle_beta   90.00
_cell.angle_gamma   90.00
#
_symmetry.space_group_name_H-M   'P 1'
#
loop_
_entity.id
_entity.type
_entity.pdbx_description
1 polymer ?
#
loop_
_entity_poly.entity_id
_entity_poly.type
_entity_poly.pdbx_seq_one_letter_code
_entity_poly.pdbx_strand_id
1 'polypeptide(L)'
;MVDYLKIDGQFFCCTEQYYMFYKAKVFNDRKAMSDIMRTRDPKFMKRIGSQVVGFDQSKWFKISIQVMAIATYYKYSLNRDLRLQLFETSGAEIIEVNPTDKRWGIGLPMDDWRIRDKNEWKWVKFGVFVSI
;
A
#
# COMPACT_ATOMS: atom_id res chain seq x y z
N MET A 1 -5.36 15.70 -16.13
CA MET A 1 -3.90 15.69 -15.89
C MET A 1 -3.62 14.43 -15.08
N VAL A 2 -2.61 13.62 -15.41
CA VAL A 2 -2.30 12.42 -14.61
C VAL A 2 -1.51 12.90 -13.40
N ASP A 3 -2.10 12.85 -12.21
CA ASP A 3 -1.44 13.28 -10.98
C ASP A 3 -0.38 12.24 -10.61
N TYR A 4 0.89 12.60 -10.79
CA TYR A 4 2.02 11.79 -10.36
C TYR A 4 2.37 12.11 -8.89
N LEU A 5 2.69 11.09 -8.11
CA LEU A 5 3.34 11.23 -6.81
C LEU A 5 4.81 11.56 -7.04
N LYS A 6 5.26 12.73 -6.59
CA LYS A 6 6.68 13.12 -6.60
C LYS A 6 7.30 12.83 -5.24
N ILE A 7 8.13 11.80 -5.15
CA ILE A 7 8.78 11.35 -3.90
C ILE A 7 10.28 11.22 -4.16
N ASP A 8 11.11 11.90 -3.36
CA ASP A 8 12.58 11.92 -3.48
C ASP A 8 13.10 12.24 -4.90
N GLY A 9 12.41 13.15 -5.60
CA GLY A 9 12.77 13.55 -6.97
C GLY A 9 12.35 12.57 -8.07
N GLN A 10 11.69 11.46 -7.72
CA GLN A 10 11.14 10.49 -8.67
C GLN A 10 9.61 10.58 -8.76
N PHE A 11 9.08 10.36 -9.95
CA PHE A 11 7.65 10.39 -10.23
C PHE A 11 7.08 8.97 -10.29
N PHE A 12 5.98 8.76 -9.57
CA PHE A 12 5.23 7.50 -9.54
C PHE A 12 3.78 7.78 -9.93
N CYS A 13 3.19 6.95 -10.79
CA CYS A 13 1.81 7.16 -11.24
C CYS A 13 0.76 6.79 -10.16
N CYS A 14 1.16 6.04 -9.13
CA CYS A 14 0.30 5.67 -8.00
C CYS A 14 1.13 5.19 -6.80
N THR A 15 0.46 4.99 -5.66
CA THR A 15 1.08 4.47 -4.43
C THR A 15 1.66 3.07 -4.59
N GLU A 16 0.98 2.21 -5.35
CA GLU A 16 1.42 0.83 -5.65
C GLU A 16 2.76 0.82 -6.39
N GLN A 17 2.94 1.74 -7.35
CA GLN A 17 4.20 1.84 -8.09
C GLN A 17 5.37 2.20 -7.17
N TYR A 18 5.19 3.20 -6.30
CA TYR A 18 6.20 3.57 -5.32
C TYR A 18 6.50 2.41 -4.36
N TYR A 19 5.46 1.79 -3.79
CA TYR A 19 5.61 0.74 -2.80
C TYR A 19 6.36 -0.48 -3.36
N MET A 20 6.02 -0.92 -4.57
CA MET A 20 6.69 -2.06 -5.21
C MET A 20 8.08 -1.69 -5.73
N PHE A 21 8.29 -0.47 -6.24
CA PHE A 21 9.62 0.01 -6.62
C PHE A 21 10.55 0.05 -5.41
N TYR A 22 10.08 0.57 -4.28
CA TYR A 22 10.88 0.65 -3.06
C TYR A 22 11.17 -0.74 -2.49
N LYS A 23 10.21 -1.68 -2.59
CA LYS A 23 10.43 -3.09 -2.27
C LYS A 23 11.58 -3.66 -3.09
N ALA A 24 11.54 -3.53 -4.42
CA ALA A 24 12.61 -3.99 -5.30
C ALA A 24 13.96 -3.31 -4.99
N LYS A 25 13.95 -2.02 -4.67
CA LYS A 25 15.14 -1.25 -4.26
C LYS A 25 15.80 -1.81 -3.00
N VAL A 26 15.02 -2.18 -1.98
CA VAL A 26 15.53 -2.73 -0.70
C VAL A 26 16.27 -4.07 -0.88
N PHE A 27 15.87 -4.84 -1.90
CA PHE A 27 16.47 -6.13 -2.24
C PHE A 27 17.42 -6.05 -3.45
N ASN A 28 17.73 -4.82 -3.90
CA ASN A 28 18.63 -4.55 -5.02
C ASN A 28 18.24 -5.25 -6.35
N ASP A 29 16.94 -5.52 -6.54
CA ASP A 29 16.41 -6.10 -7.77
C ASP A 29 16.16 -5.00 -8.81
N ARG A 30 17.25 -4.64 -9.51
CA ARG A 30 17.25 -3.57 -10.52
C ARG A 30 16.31 -3.86 -11.70
N LYS A 31 16.11 -5.13 -12.04
CA LYS A 31 15.21 -5.53 -13.12
C LYS A 31 13.76 -5.25 -12.71
N ALA A 32 13.35 -5.69 -11.52
CA ALA A 32 12.01 -5.40 -11.00
C ALA A 32 11.78 -3.89 -10.85
N MET A 33 12.76 -3.13 -10.34
CA MET A 33 12.67 -1.66 -10.28
C MET A 33 12.38 -1.06 -11.66
N SER A 34 13.14 -1.45 -12.68
CA SER A 34 12.97 -0.95 -14.05
C SER A 34 11.60 -1.34 -14.63
N ASP A 35 11.16 -2.59 -14.43
CA ASP A 35 9.90 -3.09 -14.98
C ASP A 35 8.69 -2.40 -14.31
N ILE A 36 8.75 -2.17 -13.00
CA ILE A 36 7.72 -1.44 -12.23
C ILE A 36 7.61 0.01 -12.72
N MET A 37 8.72 0.69 -13.00
CA MET A 37 8.71 2.07 -13.48
C MET A 37 8.19 2.21 -14.92
N ARG A 38 8.24 1.14 -15.72
CA ARG A 38 7.75 1.15 -17.12
C ARG A 38 6.25 0.92 -17.25
N THR A 39 5.62 0.25 -16.29
CA THR A 39 4.18 0.00 -16.32
C THR A 39 3.39 1.11 -15.63
N ARG A 40 2.14 1.30 -16.03
CA ARG A 40 1.15 2.13 -15.34
C ARG A 40 0.01 1.30 -14.74
N ASP A 41 0.03 -0.01 -14.90
CA ASP A 41 -0.99 -0.92 -14.38
C ASP A 41 -0.60 -1.41 -12.96
N PRO A 42 -1.35 -1.02 -11.91
CA PRO A 42 -1.11 -1.47 -10.54
C PRO A 42 -1.10 -2.99 -10.38
N LYS A 43 -1.90 -3.73 -11.16
CA LYS A 43 -1.93 -5.20 -11.11
C LYS A 43 -0.60 -5.78 -11.55
N PHE A 44 0.00 -5.23 -12.60
CA PHE A 44 1.32 -5.64 -13.05
C PHE A 44 2.41 -5.24 -12.05
N MET A 45 2.35 -4.05 -11.47
CA MET A 45 3.29 -3.61 -10.43
C MET A 45 3.28 -4.57 -9.23
N LYS A 46 2.09 -4.91 -8.73
CA LYS A 46 1.90 -5.86 -7.63
C LYS A 46 2.44 -7.25 -7.97
N ARG A 47 2.18 -7.72 -9.20
CA ARG A 47 2.71 -9.00 -9.69
C ARG A 47 4.24 -9.00 -9.70
N ILE A 48 4.88 -7.98 -10.27
CA ILE A 48 6.35 -7.86 -10.27
C ILE A 48 6.88 -7.77 -8.83
N GLY A 49 6.23 -6.96 -7.98
CA GLY A 49 6.56 -6.82 -6.57
C GLY A 49 6.47 -8.13 -5.76
N SER A 50 5.60 -9.06 -6.14
CA SER A 50 5.51 -10.40 -5.53
C SER A 50 6.68 -11.33 -5.91
N GLN A 51 7.40 -11.00 -6.98
CA GLN A 51 8.48 -11.81 -7.57
C GLN A 51 9.87 -11.16 -7.40
N VAL A 52 10.00 -10.18 -6.51
CA VAL A 52 11.28 -9.51 -6.23
C VAL A 52 12.34 -10.53 -5.79
N VAL A 53 13.46 -10.55 -6.49
CA VAL A 53 14.59 -11.43 -6.20
C VAL A 53 15.23 -11.07 -4.86
N GLY A 54 15.56 -12.09 -4.07
CA GLY A 54 16.17 -11.90 -2.75
C GLY A 54 15.21 -11.36 -1.69
N PHE A 55 13.91 -11.41 -1.93
CA PHE A 55 12.89 -10.95 -0.99
C PHE A 55 12.98 -11.68 0.35
N ASP A 56 13.15 -10.92 1.43
CA ASP A 56 13.03 -11.36 2.81
C ASP A 56 11.82 -10.68 3.47
N GLN A 57 10.83 -11.48 3.85
CA GLN A 57 9.59 -10.96 4.43
C GLN A 57 9.82 -10.21 5.74
N SER A 58 10.66 -10.75 6.62
CA SER A 58 10.94 -10.17 7.94
C SER A 58 11.62 -8.82 7.82
N LYS A 59 12.60 -8.69 6.91
CA LYS A 59 13.27 -7.42 6.58
C LYS A 59 12.30 -6.42 5.98
N TRP A 60 11.44 -6.86 5.04
CA TRP A 60 10.45 -5.98 4.45
C TRP A 60 9.42 -5.49 5.45
N PHE A 61 8.92 -6.37 6.32
CA PHE A 61 7.88 -6.04 7.31
C PHE A 61 8.36 -5.02 8.36
N LYS A 62 9.68 -4.89 8.58
CA LYS A 62 10.25 -3.86 9.46
C LYS A 62 10.09 -2.44 8.89
N ILE A 63 10.02 -2.28 7.57
CA ILE A 63 10.04 -0.96 6.91
C ILE A 63 8.78 -0.66 6.10
N SER A 64 8.01 -1.67 5.69
CA SER A 64 6.94 -1.48 4.71
C SER A 64 5.80 -0.59 5.20
N ILE A 65 5.57 -0.51 6.52
CA ILE A 65 4.61 0.45 7.11
C ILE A 65 5.05 1.89 6.82
N GLN A 66 6.32 2.22 7.04
CA GLN A 66 6.84 3.56 6.77
C GLN A 66 6.79 3.89 5.27
N VAL A 67 7.13 2.92 4.41
CA VAL A 67 7.02 3.08 2.95
C VAL A 67 5.58 3.39 2.54
N MET A 68 4.60 2.64 3.04
CA MET A 68 3.18 2.89 2.73
C MET A 68 2.70 4.22 3.30
N ALA A 69 3.14 4.60 4.51
CA ALA A 69 2.79 5.87 5.13
C ALA A 69 3.28 7.05 4.28
N ILE A 70 4.51 6.99 3.76
CA ILE A 70 5.05 8.01 2.85
C ILE A 70 4.20 8.08 1.58
N ALA A 71 3.95 6.93 0.92
CA ALA A 71 3.16 6.89 -0.31
C ALA A 71 1.76 7.49 -0.13
N THR A 72 1.11 7.10 0.97
CA THR A 72 -0.24 7.54 1.35
C THR A 72 -0.27 9.03 1.69
N TYR A 73 0.73 9.52 2.43
CA TYR A 73 0.86 10.94 2.72
C TYR A 73 0.93 11.78 1.43
N TYR A 74 1.77 11.38 0.47
CA TYR A 74 1.88 12.12 -0.81
C TYR A 74 0.59 12.01 -1.63
N LYS A 75 -0.07 10.85 -1.65
CA LYS A 75 -1.36 10.68 -2.34
C LYS A 75 -2.39 11.71 -1.89
N TYR A 76 -2.62 11.82 -0.57
CA TYR A 76 -3.60 12.75 -0.03
C TYR A 76 -3.09 14.20 0.05
N SER A 77 -1.78 14.43 0.15
CA SER A 77 -1.24 15.80 0.14
C SER A 77 -1.36 16.46 -1.24
N LEU A 78 -1.15 15.67 -2.31
CA LEU A 78 -1.16 16.18 -3.68
C LEU A 78 -2.57 16.22 -4.28
N ASN A 79 -3.45 15.28 -3.94
CA ASN A 79 -4.81 15.26 -4.47
C ASN A 79 -5.82 15.81 -3.45
N ARG A 80 -6.38 17.00 -3.74
CA ARG A 80 -7.33 17.69 -2.86
C ARG A 80 -8.61 16.89 -2.65
N ASP A 81 -9.15 16.28 -3.69
CA ASP A 81 -10.45 15.60 -3.63
C ASP A 81 -10.35 14.34 -2.76
N LEU A 82 -9.30 13.54 -2.97
CA LEU A 82 -9.00 12.39 -2.11
C LEU A 82 -8.76 12.81 -0.66
N ARG A 83 -8.11 13.95 -0.43
CA ARG A 83 -7.90 14.47 0.93
C ARG A 83 -9.21 14.84 1.61
N LEU A 84 -10.14 15.46 0.89
CA LEU A 84 -11.46 15.79 1.42
C LEU A 84 -12.23 14.52 1.76
N GLN A 85 -12.23 13.52 0.87
CA GLN A 85 -12.83 12.21 1.16
C GLN A 85 -12.23 11.54 2.40
N LEU A 86 -10.91 11.65 2.59
CA LEU A 86 -10.26 11.16 3.81
C LEU A 86 -10.70 11.94 5.07
N PHE A 87 -10.94 13.25 4.97
CA PHE A 87 -11.42 14.03 6.11
C PHE A 87 -12.90 13.76 6.43
N GLU A 88 -13.70 13.36 5.45
CA GLU A 88 -15.09 12.92 5.68
C GLU A 88 -15.16 11.67 6.57
N THR A 89 -14.10 10.86 6.61
CA THR A 89 -14.00 9.71 7.53
C THR A 89 -13.47 10.09 8.92
N SER A 90 -13.34 11.38 9.24
CA SER A 90 -12.83 11.83 10.55
C SER A 90 -13.67 11.28 11.69
N GLY A 91 -13.00 10.68 12.69
CA GLY A 91 -13.65 10.01 13.82
C GLY A 91 -14.03 8.54 13.55
N ALA A 92 -13.91 8.05 12.31
CA ALA A 92 -14.04 6.64 11.99
C ALA A 92 -12.68 5.92 12.03
N GLU A 93 -12.71 4.63 12.28
CA GLU A 93 -11.58 3.74 12.06
C GLU A 93 -11.72 3.12 10.67
N ILE A 94 -10.70 3.30 9.83
CA ILE A 94 -10.65 2.70 8.50
C ILE A 94 -9.95 1.35 8.60
N ILE A 95 -10.56 0.34 7.98
CA ILE A 95 -10.07 -1.04 7.97
C ILE A 95 -10.02 -1.57 6.55
N GLU A 96 -8.96 -2.30 6.22
CA GLU A 96 -8.89 -3.08 4.98
C GLU A 96 -9.51 -4.44 5.24
N VAL A 97 -10.53 -4.78 4.46
CA VAL A 97 -11.22 -6.06 4.56
C VAL A 97 -10.75 -6.97 3.44
N ASN A 98 -9.79 -7.84 3.79
CA ASN A 98 -9.23 -8.80 2.86
C ASN A 98 -8.92 -10.13 3.59
N PRO A 99 -9.55 -11.26 3.19
CA PRO A 99 -9.36 -12.54 3.87
C PRO A 99 -7.98 -13.16 3.64
N THR A 100 -7.25 -12.70 2.62
CA THR A 100 -5.96 -13.26 2.20
C THR A 100 -4.77 -12.36 2.52
N ASP A 101 -5.00 -11.07 2.77
CA ASP A 101 -3.94 -10.11 3.08
C ASP A 101 -3.61 -10.14 4.57
N LYS A 102 -2.58 -10.91 4.92
CA LYS A 102 -2.08 -11.03 6.29
C LYS A 102 -1.24 -9.84 6.75
N ARG A 103 -0.99 -8.85 5.88
CA ARG A 103 -0.16 -7.69 6.20
C ARG A 103 -1.02 -6.46 6.49
N TRP A 104 -2.01 -6.20 5.64
CA TRP A 104 -2.82 -4.99 5.69
C TRP A 104 -4.27 -5.27 6.05
N GLY A 105 -4.79 -6.46 5.72
CA GLY A 105 -6.20 -6.81 5.92
C GLY A 105 -6.48 -7.47 7.27
N ILE A 106 -7.69 -7.26 7.79
CA ILE A 106 -8.13 -7.85 9.06
C ILE A 106 -8.34 -9.38 9.01
N GLY A 107 -8.28 -9.99 7.81
CA GLY A 107 -8.40 -11.45 7.62
C GLY A 107 -9.82 -11.99 7.52
N LEU A 108 -10.79 -11.12 7.23
CA LEU A 108 -12.19 -11.46 7.06
C LEU A 108 -12.69 -11.00 5.67
N PRO A 109 -13.70 -11.67 5.07
CA PRO A 109 -14.39 -11.20 3.86
C PRO A 109 -15.44 -10.13 4.20
N MET A 110 -15.77 -9.27 3.24
CA MET A 110 -16.61 -8.05 3.40
C MET A 110 -18.03 -8.29 3.96
N ASP A 111 -18.57 -9.47 3.73
CA ASP A 111 -19.90 -9.89 4.17
C ASP A 111 -19.91 -10.60 5.54
N ASP A 112 -18.74 -10.75 6.17
CA ASP A 112 -18.62 -11.39 7.49
C ASP A 112 -19.05 -10.44 8.61
N TRP A 113 -20.00 -10.89 9.43
CA TRP A 113 -20.50 -10.10 10.56
C TRP A 113 -19.39 -9.75 11.57
N ARG A 114 -18.34 -10.57 11.67
CA ARG A 114 -17.20 -10.39 12.58
C ARG A 114 -16.35 -9.16 12.26
N ILE A 115 -16.51 -8.54 11.08
CA ILE A 115 -15.86 -7.26 10.78
C ILE A 115 -16.16 -6.21 11.85
N ARG A 116 -17.34 -6.27 12.48
CA ARG A 116 -17.79 -5.30 13.49
C ARG A 116 -17.20 -5.54 14.89
N ASP A 117 -16.53 -6.68 15.12
CA ASP A 117 -15.90 -7.01 16.40
C ASP A 117 -14.38 -7.04 16.26
N LYS A 118 -13.70 -6.05 16.87
CA LYS A 118 -12.23 -5.94 16.81
C LYS A 118 -11.52 -7.15 17.41
N ASN A 119 -12.15 -7.88 18.33
CA ASN A 119 -11.54 -9.06 18.95
C ASN A 119 -11.44 -10.25 17.98
N GLU A 120 -12.21 -10.22 16.89
CA GLU A 120 -12.21 -11.27 15.85
C GLU A 120 -11.15 -11.02 14.76
N TRP A 121 -10.49 -9.85 14.76
CA TRP A 121 -9.51 -9.49 13.74
C TRP A 121 -8.19 -10.23 13.97
N LYS A 122 -7.77 -11.04 13.00
CA LYS A 122 -6.71 -12.03 13.20
C LYS A 122 -5.29 -11.52 12.97
N TRP A 123 -5.11 -10.54 12.08
CA TRP A 123 -3.78 -10.24 11.53
C TRP A 123 -3.31 -8.80 11.74
N VAL A 124 -4.21 -7.84 11.94
CA VAL A 124 -3.87 -6.41 11.98
C VAL A 124 -3.74 -5.91 13.42
N LYS A 125 -2.62 -5.24 13.72
CA LYS A 125 -2.36 -4.53 14.99
C LYS A 125 -2.36 -3.00 14.85
N PHE A 126 -2.45 -2.46 13.64
CA PHE A 126 -2.37 -1.02 13.37
C PHE A 126 -3.53 -0.59 12.48
N GLY A 127 -4.23 0.49 12.88
CA GLY A 127 -5.34 1.09 12.14
C GLY A 127 -4.98 1.25 10.66
N VAL A 128 -5.82 0.71 9.80
CA VAL A 128 -5.42 0.41 8.43
C VAL A 128 -5.55 1.65 7.56
N PHE A 129 -4.47 1.97 6.85
CA PHE A 129 -4.54 2.78 5.65
C PHE A 129 -3.86 2.04 4.52
N VAL A 130 -4.66 1.43 3.64
CA VAL A 130 -4.24 1.20 2.26
C VAL A 130 -5.42 1.50 1.33
N SER A 131 -5.27 2.59 0.58
CA SER A 131 -6.06 2.96 -0.62
C SER A 131 -7.58 2.91 -0.53
N ILE A 132 -8.19 4.00 -0.03
CA ILE A 132 -9.42 4.53 -0.66
C ILE A 132 -9.05 5.05 -2.05
#